data_AF-B7P424-F1
#
_entry.id   AF-B7P424-F1
#
_cell.length_a   1.000
_cell.length_b   1.000
_cell.length_c   1.000
_cell.angle_alpha   90.00
_cell.angle_beta   90.00
_cell.angle_gamma   90.00
#
_symmetry.space_group_name_H-M   'P 1'
#
loop_
_entity.id
_entity.type
_entity.pdbx_description
1 polymer ?
#
loop_
_entity_poly.entity_id
_entity_poly.type
_entity_poly.pdbx_seq_one_letter_code
_entity_poly.pdbx_strand_id
1 'polypeptide(L)' 'MLQDAPRTEAYRKALEANAETSVKGRVVLDVGCGTAILSMFAARCGASRVIGIDQSDIVFQAMDIIRCGLDFYDLLTA' A
#
# COMPACT_ATOMS: atom_id res chain seq x y z
N MET A 1 -9.65 9.32 4.01
CA MET A 1 -8.18 9.44 4.12
C MET A 1 -7.57 10.15 2.93
N LEU A 2 -7.91 9.81 1.69
CA LEU A 2 -7.27 10.40 0.50
C LEU A 2 -7.37 11.93 0.38
N GLN A 3 -8.51 12.53 0.75
CA GLN A 3 -8.68 14.00 0.76
C GLN A 3 -8.02 14.68 1.97
N ASP A 4 -7.58 13.90 2.95
CA ASP A 4 -6.83 14.38 4.10
C ASP A 4 -5.34 14.33 3.77
N ALA A 5 -4.88 15.41 3.12
CA ALA A 5 -3.53 15.52 2.60
C ALA A 5 -2.45 15.45 3.70
N PRO A 6 -2.56 16.17 4.84
CA PRO A 6 -1.53 16.10 5.89
C PRO A 6 -1.30 14.67 6.40
N ARG A 7 -2.39 13.92 6.63
CA ARG A 7 -2.28 12.53 7.07
C ARG A 7 -1.63 11.64 6.02
N THR A 8 -2.13 11.68 4.77
CA THR A 8 -1.64 10.80 3.70
C THR A 8 -0.17 11.09 3.36
N GLU A 9 0.21 12.37 3.37
CA GLU A 9 1.57 12.83 3.10
C GLU A 9 2.56 12.43 4.20
N ALA A 10 2.13 12.43 5.46
CA ALA A 10 2.96 11.97 6.56
C ALA A 10 3.36 10.49 6.40
N TYR A 11 2.42 9.62 6.03
CA TYR A 11 2.72 8.20 5.77
C TYR A 11 3.66 8.04 4.56
N ARG A 12 3.42 8.76 3.47
CA ARG A 12 4.28 8.72 2.28
C ARG A 12 5.72 9.08 2.64
N LYS A 13 5.92 10.21 3.34
CA LYS A 13 7.24 10.66 3.80
C LYS A 13 7.91 9.67 4.74
N ALA A 14 7.15 9.07 5.65
CA ALA A 14 7.70 8.08 6.58
C ALA A 14 8.22 6.82 5.86
N LEU A 15 7.47 6.32 4.87
CA LEU A 15 7.91 5.19 4.05
C LEU A 15 9.14 5.54 3.20
N GLU A 16 9.13 6.69 2.53
CA GLU A 16 10.26 7.15 1.70
C GLU A 16 11.54 7.36 2.53
N ALA A 17 11.43 7.99 3.70
CA ALA A 17 12.56 8.22 4.59
C ALA A 17 13.19 6.92 5.13
N ASN A 18 12.42 5.82 5.17
CA ASN A 18 12.87 4.52 5.65
C ASN A 18 12.93 3.46 4.55
N ALA A 19 12.91 3.88 3.28
CA ALA A 19 12.82 2.96 2.15
C ALA A 19 13.98 1.96 2.16
N GLU A 20 15.22 2.46 2.19
CA GLU A 20 16.42 1.60 2.15
C GLU A 20 16.62 0.75 3.41
N THR A 21 16.21 1.24 4.59
CA THR A 21 16.46 0.56 5.86
C THR A 21 15.37 -0.43 6.24
N SER A 22 14.13 -0.21 5.79
CA SER A 22 12.96 -0.89 6.33
C SER A 22 12.01 -1.47 5.30
N VAL A 23 12.03 -1.00 4.05
CA VAL A 23 11.01 -1.36 3.04
C VAL A 23 11.61 -2.14 1.87
N LYS A 24 12.71 -1.65 1.31
CA LYS A 24 13.29 -2.17 0.08
C LYS A 24 13.69 -3.64 0.21
N GLY A 25 13.24 -4.45 -0.74
CA GLY A 25 13.46 -5.90 -0.77
C GLY A 25 12.66 -6.69 0.27
N ARG A 26 11.86 -6.03 1.11
CA ARG A 26 11.07 -6.70 2.17
C ARG A 26 9.63 -6.94 1.76
N VAL A 27 9.02 -7.92 2.44
CA VAL A 27 7.58 -8.16 2.38
C VAL A 27 6.88 -7.22 3.36
N VAL A 28 5.89 -6.48 2.90
CA VAL A 28 5.12 -5.51 3.71
C VAL A 28 3.68 -5.99 3.84
N LEU A 29 3.11 -5.87 5.04
CA LEU A 29 1.71 -6.13 5.33
C LEU A 29 0.99 -4.81 5.64
N ASP A 30 -0.06 -4.51 4.88
CA ASP A 30 -0.92 -3.33 5.06
C ASP A 30 -2.28 -3.78 5.61
N VAL A 31 -2.53 -3.47 6.89
CA VAL A 31 -3.72 -3.92 7.63
C VAL A 31 -4.78 -2.83 7.61
N GLY A 32 -5.97 -3.15 7.12
CA GLY A 32 -7.01 -2.16 6.84
C GLY A 32 -6.62 -1.28 5.65
N CYS A 33 -6.19 -1.91 4.56
CA CYS A 33 -5.56 -1.20 3.45
C CYS A 33 -6.52 -0.22 2.74
N GLY A 34 -7.83 -0.39 2.88
CA GLY A 34 -8.86 0.42 2.24
C GLY A 34 -8.64 0.47 0.73
N THR A 35 -8.40 1.66 0.19
CA THR A 35 -8.09 1.88 -1.22
C THR A 35 -6.65 1.49 -1.61
N ALA A 36 -5.90 0.89 -0.69
CA ALA A 36 -4.51 0.43 -0.84
C ALA A 36 -3.46 1.51 -1.17
N ILE A 37 -3.71 2.77 -0.78
CA ILE A 37 -2.78 3.88 -1.04
C ILE A 37 -1.43 3.70 -0.36
N LEU A 38 -1.40 3.18 0.88
CA LEU A 38 -0.15 2.94 1.60
C LEU A 38 0.60 1.74 1.01
N SER A 39 -0.13 0.71 0.60
CA SER A 39 0.43 -0.40 -0.18
C SER A 39 1.16 0.08 -1.43
N MET A 40 0.59 1.04 -2.18
CA MET A 40 1.22 1.66 -3.36
C MET A 40 2.42 2.55 -3.02
N PHE A 41 2.53 3.09 -1.81
CA PHE A 41 3.74 3.80 -1.39
C PHE A 41 4.84 2.81 -1.01
N ALA A 42 4.53 1.75 -0.28
CA ALA A 42 5.48 0.68 0.05
C ALA A 42 6.05 0.02 -1.21
N ALA A 43 5.18 -0.23 -2.18
CA ALA A 43 5.50 -0.63 -3.55
C ALA A 43 6.61 0.21 -4.18
N ARG A 44 6.37 1.53 -4.26
CA ARG A 44 7.28 2.49 -4.88
C ARG A 44 8.59 2.65 -4.11
N CYS A 45 8.58 2.37 -2.80
CA CYS A 45 9.78 2.32 -1.97
C CYS A 45 10.59 1.02 -2.15
N GLY A 46 10.18 0.14 -3.07
CA GLY A 46 10.93 -1.05 -3.46
C GLY A 46 10.65 -2.29 -2.61
N ALA A 47 9.50 -2.37 -1.94
CA ALA A 47 9.06 -3.61 -1.31
C ALA A 47 9.08 -4.77 -2.32
N SER A 48 9.55 -5.95 -1.91
CA SER A 48 9.60 -7.12 -2.78
C SER A 48 8.21 -7.73 -3.01
N ARG A 49 7.31 -7.56 -2.03
CA ARG A 49 5.90 -7.94 -2.11
C ARG A 49 5.13 -7.10 -1.09
N VAL A 50 3.92 -6.70 -1.43
CA VAL A 50 3.00 -6.05 -0.48
C VAL A 50 1.71 -6.85 -0.42
N ILE A 51 1.27 -7.14 0.80
CA ILE A 51 0.05 -7.87 1.09
C ILE A 51 -0.92 -6.89 1.76
N GLY A 52 -2.02 -6.57 1.08
CA GLY A 52 -3.10 -5.74 1.65
C GLY A 52 -4.22 -6.62 2.19
N ILE A 53 -4.71 -6.31 3.40
CA ILE A 53 -5.88 -6.97 3.98
C ILE A 53 -6.90 -5.90 4.35
N ASP A 54 -8.14 -6.06 3.91
CA ASP A 54 -9.26 -5.25 4.34
C ASP A 54 -10.54 -6.10 4.44
N GLN A 55 -11.40 -5.77 5.41
CA GLN A 55 -12.65 -6.47 5.64
C GLN A 55 -13.82 -5.88 4.82
N SER A 56 -13.64 -4.69 4.26
CA SER A 56 -14.68 -4.02 3.50
C SER A 56 -14.58 -4.29 2.01
N ASP A 57 -15.72 -4.21 1.32
CA ASP A 57 -15.84 -4.42 -0.13
C ASP A 57 -15.02 -3.40 -0.96
N ILE A 58 -14.50 -2.33 -0.34
CA ILE A 58 -13.61 -1.37 -1.00
C ILE A 58 -12.35 -2.06 -1.56
N VAL A 59 -11.97 -3.19 -0.99
CA VAL A 59 -10.80 -3.98 -1.41
C VAL A 59 -10.92 -4.44 -2.86
N PHE A 60 -12.13 -4.69 -3.36
CA PHE A 60 -12.33 -5.04 -4.77
C PHE A 60 -11.99 -3.88 -5.70
N GLN A 61 -12.36 -2.65 -5.31
CA GLN A 61 -11.96 -1.45 -6.05
C GLN A 61 -10.44 -1.23 -5.95
N ALA A 62 -9.84 -1.49 -4.79
CA ALA A 62 -8.39 -1.40 -4.62
C ALA A 62 -7.65 -2.40 -5.53
N MET A 63 -8.16 -3.63 -5.67
CA MET A 63 -7.63 -4.63 -6.60
C MET A 63 -7.66 -4.13 -8.04
N ASP A 64 -8.75 -3.50 -8.48
CA ASP A 64 -8.86 -2.96 -9.84
C ASP A 64 -7.87 -1.82 -10.08
N ILE A 65 -7.72 -0.90 -9.13
CA ILE A 65 -6.74 0.20 -9.21
C ILE A 65 -5.32 -0.36 -9.33
N ILE A 66 -4.99 -1.38 -8.53
CA ILE A 66 -3.65 -1.98 -8.50
C ILE A 66 -3.37 -2.74 -9.79
N ARG A 67 -4.32 -3.53 -10.31
CA ARG A 67 -4.17 -4.24 -11.58
C ARG A 67 -3.93 -3.32 -12.78
N CYS A 68 -4.47 -2.10 -12.74
CA CYS A 68 -4.23 -1.11 -13.78
C CYS A 68 -2.84 -0.47 -13.71
N GLY A 69 -2.19 -0.48 -12.55
CA GLY A 69 -1.00 0.32 -12.29
C GLY A 69 0.26 -0.44 -11.89
N LEU A 70 0.15 -1.71 -11.46
CA LEU A 70 1.24 -2.42 -10.82
C LEU A 70 1.15 -3.96 -11.03
N ASP A 71 2.26 -4.59 -11.42
CA ASP A 71 2.32 -6.03 -11.75
C ASP A 71 2.57 -6.97 -10.53
N PHE A 72 2.79 -6.45 -9.32
CA PHE A 72 3.32 -7.23 -8.18
C PHE A 72 2.63 -6.98 -6.82
N TYR A 73 1.35 -7.33 -6.66
CA TYR A 73 0.59 -7.08 -5.41
C TYR A 73 -0.47 -8.14 -5.15
N ASP A 74 -0.54 -8.65 -3.91
CA ASP A 74 -1.61 -9.55 -3.47
C ASP A 74 -2.51 -8.83 -2.47
N LEU A 75 -3.80 -8.71 -2.78
CA LEU A 75 -4.81 -8.22 -1.85
C LEU A 75 -5.75 -9.34 -1.44
N LEU A 76 -6.11 -9.34 -0.16
CA LEU A 76 -7.01 -10.32 0.44
C LEU A 76 -8.20 -9.60 1.10
N THR A 77 -9.35 -10.26 1.04
CA THR A 77 -10.60 -9.83 1.70
C THR A 77 -10.80 -10.75 2.91
N ALA A 78 -10.96 -10.22 4.12
CA ALA A 78 -11.11 -11.04 5.34
C ALA A 78 -12.22 -10.54 6.26
#